data_AF-A0A9E2N9S2-F1
#
_entry.id   AF-A0A9E2N9S2-F1
#
_cell.length_a   1.000
_cell.length_b   1.000
_cell.length_c   1.000
_cell.angle_alpha   90.00
_cell.angle_beta   90.00
_cell.angle_gamma   90.00
#
_symmetry.space_group_name_H-M   'P 1'
#
loop_
_entity.id
_entity.type
_entity.pdbx_description
1 polymer ?
#
loop_
_entity_poly.entity_id
_entity_poly.type
_entity_poly.pdbx_seq_one_letter_code
_entity_poly.pdbx_strand_id
1 'polypeptide(L)'
;MQVTRRMALLSGGAMALLAGCGGGANIAPMGGGTIDPDLLPQPNPGWNAWVANFRSRAMAEGISGATLDAAFRGAGYLPGVVTRDRSQTEFTRSLEDYFAIAASETKVATGRAMLSRHGALLREIEMRYGVPAQVVTAIWGMESNYGARRGDIPVVSSTSTLAFDGRRGAFFEKQLIAALGIIQRGDVPASRLTGSWAGAMGHTQFIPTTFQAYAVDFRGDGHRDIWSDDPTDGLASTAHYLSKSGWRMGEPWGLEVRLPAGFSAAQTGRGTTRSDWGTMGVTAASGGRLPSLSGSILAPAGIGGPAFLVFRNFGAILRYNNAEKYGLGVGHLSDRIAGAGPLRGTFPPDQYGFTKDDRVELQTLLSRRGFDLGTPDGVFGSKTEAAVSAYQAREGLAVTGQPSRALLERLRRG
;
A
#
# COMPACT_ATOMS: atom_id res chain seq x y z
N MET A 1 33.44 -8.61 -10.36
CA MET A 1 33.55 -8.70 -8.89
C MET A 1 32.46 -9.65 -8.40
N GLN A 2 32.84 -10.86 -7.96
CA GLN A 2 31.90 -11.93 -7.60
C GLN A 2 31.17 -11.58 -6.29
N VAL A 3 29.85 -11.43 -6.35
CA VAL A 3 28.99 -11.16 -5.18
C VAL A 3 28.68 -12.48 -4.49
N THR A 4 29.27 -12.71 -3.32
CA THR A 4 29.03 -13.90 -2.50
C THR A 4 27.74 -13.75 -1.68
N ARG A 5 27.02 -14.86 -1.50
CA ARG A 5 25.68 -15.01 -0.86
C ARG A 5 25.54 -14.44 0.58
N ARG A 6 26.58 -13.87 1.19
CA ARG A 6 26.57 -13.40 2.59
C ARG A 6 26.30 -11.90 2.78
N MET A 7 26.22 -11.08 1.73
CA MET A 7 25.82 -9.66 1.84
C MET A 7 24.31 -9.40 1.61
N ALA A 8 23.51 -10.44 1.37
CA ALA A 8 22.06 -10.29 1.11
C ALA A 8 21.17 -10.35 2.37
N LEU A 9 21.75 -10.43 3.58
CA LEU A 9 21.01 -10.67 4.83
C LEU A 9 20.83 -9.43 5.73
N LEU A 10 21.31 -8.24 5.33
CA LEU A 10 21.22 -7.01 6.14
C LEU A 10 20.27 -5.94 5.57
N SER A 11 19.55 -6.21 4.48
CA SER A 11 18.50 -5.33 3.94
C SER A 11 17.09 -5.66 4.45
N GLY A 12 16.97 -6.58 5.42
CA GLY A 12 15.71 -6.98 6.06
C GLY A 12 15.20 -6.03 7.13
N GLY A 13 15.40 -4.71 6.96
CA GLY A 13 14.68 -3.73 7.77
C GLY A 13 13.23 -3.73 7.32
N ALA A 14 12.37 -4.46 8.03
CA ALA A 14 10.93 -4.47 7.82
C ALA A 14 10.40 -3.04 7.96
N MET A 15 10.28 -2.36 6.83
CA MET A 15 9.42 -1.20 6.74
C MET A 15 8.04 -1.79 6.48
N ALA A 16 7.16 -1.70 7.48
CA ALA A 16 5.78 -1.47 7.13
C ALA A 16 5.85 -0.22 6.24
N LEU A 17 5.72 -0.40 4.92
CA LEU A 17 5.37 0.71 4.08
C LEU A 17 4.15 1.27 4.79
N LEU A 18 4.28 2.49 5.29
CA LEU A 18 3.13 3.34 5.59
C LEU A 18 2.53 3.65 4.21
N ALA A 19 2.01 2.60 3.56
CA ALA A 19 1.04 2.67 2.51
C ALA A 19 -0.08 3.41 3.20
N GLY A 20 -0.06 4.73 3.03
CA GLY A 20 -1.09 5.62 3.50
C GLY A 20 -2.36 5.19 2.82
N CYS A 21 -3.01 4.17 3.38
CA CYS A 21 -4.43 3.99 3.30
C CYS A 21 -5.05 5.10 4.16
N GLY A 22 -4.73 6.36 3.86
CA GLY A 22 -5.58 7.49 4.20
C GLY A 22 -6.90 7.25 3.50
N GLY A 23 -8.00 7.50 4.23
CA GLY A 23 -9.35 7.12 3.85
C GLY A 23 -9.72 7.42 2.40
N GLY A 24 -10.66 6.64 1.89
CA GLY A 24 -11.32 6.87 0.62
C GLY A 24 -11.91 8.28 0.56
N ALA A 25 -11.14 9.22 0.02
CA ALA A 25 -11.69 10.36 -0.68
C ALA A 25 -11.83 9.93 -2.14
N ASN A 26 -13.03 9.47 -2.52
CA ASN A 26 -13.48 9.59 -3.89
C ASN A 26 -13.50 11.10 -4.19
N ILE A 27 -12.63 11.54 -5.10
CA ILE A 27 -12.73 12.87 -5.69
C ILE A 27 -13.00 12.63 -7.16
N ALA A 28 -14.10 13.22 -7.63
CA ALA A 28 -14.34 13.51 -9.04
C ALA A 28 -13.09 14.21 -9.65
N PRO A 29 -12.90 14.21 -10.98
CA PRO A 29 -11.72 14.84 -11.56
C PRO A 29 -11.78 16.35 -11.30
N MET A 30 -11.00 16.81 -10.32
CA MET A 30 -10.77 18.20 -9.97
C MET A 30 -9.27 18.39 -9.95
N GLY A 31 -8.78 19.38 -10.69
CA GLY A 31 -7.36 19.71 -10.77
C GLY A 31 -6.74 20.02 -9.41
N GLY A 32 -5.45 19.72 -9.28
CA GLY A 32 -4.53 20.28 -8.28
C GLY A 32 -5.02 20.31 -6.84
N GLY A 33 -4.99 19.18 -6.13
CA GLY A 33 -4.99 19.24 -4.67
C GLY A 33 -3.73 19.96 -4.20
N THR A 34 -3.86 21.05 -3.45
CA THR A 34 -2.73 21.77 -2.87
C THR A 34 -2.10 20.89 -1.78
N ILE A 35 -0.79 20.65 -1.88
CA ILE A 35 0.01 20.00 -0.83
C ILE A 35 -0.25 20.70 0.50
N ASP A 36 -0.42 19.94 1.59
CA ASP A 36 -0.58 20.52 2.92
C ASP A 36 0.59 21.50 3.21
N PRO A 37 0.34 22.70 3.74
CA PRO A 37 1.39 23.70 3.95
C PRO A 37 2.55 23.22 4.84
N ASP A 38 2.30 22.24 5.71
CA ASP A 38 3.31 21.62 6.59
C ASP A 38 4.21 20.59 5.87
N LEU A 39 3.85 20.21 4.63
CA LEU A 39 4.62 19.34 3.74
C LEU A 39 5.39 20.12 2.66
N LEU A 40 5.33 21.46 2.70
CA LEU A 40 6.15 22.34 1.87
C LEU A 40 7.46 22.72 2.59
N PRO A 41 8.58 22.94 1.87
CA PRO A 41 9.84 23.39 2.46
C PRO A 41 9.68 24.65 3.33
N GLN A 42 10.10 24.57 4.59
CA GLN A 42 10.11 25.70 5.53
C GLN A 42 11.53 25.98 6.06
N PRO A 43 11.85 27.24 6.40
CA PRO A 43 13.12 27.58 7.05
C PRO A 43 13.25 26.91 8.42
N ASN A 44 14.40 26.29 8.69
CA ASN A 44 14.73 25.74 10.00
C ASN A 44 16.26 25.81 10.22
N PRO A 45 16.76 26.64 11.16
CA PRO A 45 18.20 26.80 11.38
C PRO A 45 18.91 25.51 11.82
N GLY A 46 18.25 24.67 12.61
CA GLY A 46 18.79 23.39 13.07
C GLY A 46 18.96 22.40 11.92
N TRP A 47 17.95 22.31 11.04
CA TRP A 47 18.03 21.51 9.82
C TRP A 47 19.11 22.04 8.87
N ASN A 48 19.24 23.36 8.70
CA ASN A 48 20.30 23.94 7.88
C ASN A 48 21.71 23.57 8.39
N ALA A 49 21.93 23.65 9.70
CA ALA A 49 23.20 23.25 10.32
C ALA A 49 23.45 21.74 10.15
N TRP A 50 22.41 20.92 10.29
CA TRP A 50 22.49 19.48 10.05
C TRP A 50 22.87 19.19 8.59
N VAL A 51 22.23 19.85 7.62
CA VAL A 51 22.54 19.69 6.18
C VAL A 51 23.99 20.06 5.90
N ALA A 52 24.48 21.19 6.45
CA ALA A 52 25.88 21.61 6.28
C ALA A 52 26.86 20.50 6.73
N ASN A 53 26.60 19.86 7.86
CA ASN A 53 27.39 18.74 8.37
C ASN A 53 27.19 17.44 7.59
N PHE A 54 25.99 17.20 7.06
CA PHE A 54 25.66 16.02 6.28
C PHE A 54 26.40 16.00 4.92
N ARG A 55 26.65 17.17 4.31
CA ARG A 55 27.31 17.26 2.99
C ARG A 55 28.65 16.51 2.94
N SER A 56 29.49 16.62 3.97
CA SER A 56 30.77 15.91 4.02
C SER A 56 30.58 14.38 4.10
N ARG A 57 29.57 13.91 4.85
CA ARG A 57 29.21 12.48 4.91
C ARG A 57 28.70 11.97 3.56
N ALA A 58 27.85 12.74 2.87
CA ALA A 58 27.38 12.38 1.54
C ALA A 58 28.51 12.35 0.50
N MET A 59 29.46 13.28 0.57
CA MET A 59 30.64 13.29 -0.31
C MET A 59 31.54 12.08 -0.06
N ALA A 60 31.71 11.66 1.20
CA ALA A 60 32.45 10.45 1.54
C ALA A 60 31.80 9.17 0.97
N GLU A 61 30.48 9.18 0.77
CA GLU A 61 29.71 8.12 0.09
C GLU A 61 29.65 8.29 -1.45
N GLY A 62 30.44 9.22 -2.00
CA GLY A 62 30.60 9.40 -3.46
C GLY A 62 29.59 10.34 -4.12
N ILE A 63 28.80 11.11 -3.36
CA ILE A 63 27.93 12.15 -3.92
C ILE A 63 28.75 13.41 -4.24
N SER A 64 28.64 13.91 -5.47
CA SER A 64 29.35 15.11 -5.91
C SER A 64 28.80 16.39 -5.28
N GLY A 65 29.65 17.41 -5.17
CA GLY A 65 29.23 18.75 -4.73
C GLY A 65 28.12 19.33 -5.62
N ALA A 66 28.23 19.14 -6.94
CA ALA A 66 27.22 19.60 -7.90
C ALA A 66 25.85 18.92 -7.68
N THR A 67 25.83 17.62 -7.41
CA THR A 67 24.60 16.89 -7.05
C THR A 67 24.00 17.45 -5.77
N LEU A 68 24.81 17.68 -4.73
CA LEU A 68 24.34 18.24 -3.46
C LEU A 68 23.80 19.66 -3.63
N ASP A 69 24.45 20.49 -4.44
CA ASP A 69 23.97 21.84 -4.77
C ASP A 69 22.65 21.80 -5.51
N ALA A 70 22.52 20.92 -6.51
CA ALA A 70 21.28 20.78 -7.27
C ALA A 70 20.13 20.23 -6.40
N ALA A 71 20.40 19.21 -5.59
CA ALA A 71 19.40 18.52 -4.78
C ALA A 71 18.87 19.37 -3.62
N PHE A 72 19.74 20.16 -2.98
CA PHE A 72 19.35 21.03 -1.86
C PHE A 72 18.92 22.43 -2.31
N ARG A 73 18.93 22.74 -3.61
CA ARG A 73 18.40 24.01 -4.14
C ARG A 73 16.88 24.04 -3.95
N GLY A 74 16.43 24.82 -2.98
CA GLY A 74 15.00 24.92 -2.63
C GLY A 74 14.49 23.78 -1.75
N ALA A 75 15.36 22.89 -1.27
CA ALA A 75 14.99 21.94 -0.22
C ALA A 75 14.84 22.67 1.12
N GLY A 76 14.03 22.10 2.02
CA GLY A 76 13.78 22.69 3.34
C GLY A 76 13.20 21.68 4.31
N TYR A 77 13.05 22.10 5.56
CA TYR A 77 12.47 21.28 6.62
C TYR A 77 10.96 21.14 6.42
N LEU A 78 10.42 19.94 6.64
CA LEU A 78 8.99 19.64 6.46
C LEU A 78 8.35 19.28 7.82
N PRO A 79 7.76 20.22 8.57
CA PRO A 79 7.16 19.93 9.89
C PRO A 79 6.15 18.79 9.85
N GLY A 80 5.32 18.75 8.80
CA GLY A 80 4.29 17.74 8.60
C GLY A 80 4.82 16.33 8.42
N VAL A 81 6.06 16.17 7.97
CA VAL A 81 6.74 14.87 7.90
C VAL A 81 7.05 14.35 9.29
N VAL A 82 7.48 15.22 10.20
CA VAL A 82 7.75 14.86 11.61
C VAL A 82 6.46 14.56 12.36
N THR A 83 5.41 15.35 12.14
CA THR A 83 4.07 15.08 12.68
C THR A 83 3.59 13.68 12.29
N ARG A 84 3.70 13.32 11.00
CA ARG A 84 3.29 12.00 10.49
C ARG A 84 4.17 10.85 10.98
N ASP A 85 5.48 11.07 11.15
CA ASP A 85 6.37 10.07 11.76
C ASP A 85 6.02 9.80 13.23
N ARG A 86 5.55 10.82 13.95
CA ARG A 86 5.20 10.75 15.38
C ARG A 86 3.76 10.36 15.64
N SER A 87 2.86 10.53 14.67
CA SER A 87 1.47 10.11 14.80
C SER A 87 1.38 8.58 14.84
N GLN A 88 1.27 8.02 16.03
CA GLN A 88 0.79 6.66 16.25
C GLN A 88 -0.73 6.71 16.36
N THR A 89 -1.42 6.68 15.24
CA THR A 89 -2.88 6.52 15.26
C THR A 89 -3.31 5.93 13.93
N GLU A 90 -3.23 4.61 13.83
CA GLU A 90 -4.18 3.92 12.98
C GLU A 90 -5.02 3.04 13.90
N PHE A 91 -6.31 3.37 13.99
CA PHE A 91 -7.32 2.35 14.24
C PHE A 91 -6.98 1.16 13.36
N THR A 92 -6.74 0.01 13.98
CA THR A 92 -6.45 -1.22 13.26
C THR A 92 -7.71 -1.63 12.49
N ARG A 93 -7.84 -1.15 11.25
CA ARG A 93 -8.95 -1.50 10.36
C ARG A 93 -9.18 -3.00 10.37
N SER A 94 -10.42 -3.46 10.37
CA SER A 94 -10.70 -4.89 10.20
C SER A 94 -10.20 -5.37 8.82
N LEU A 95 -10.07 -6.69 8.63
CA LEU A 95 -9.76 -7.22 7.29
C LEU A 95 -10.88 -6.88 6.29
N GLU A 96 -12.14 -6.86 6.74
CA GLU A 96 -13.29 -6.50 5.92
C GLU A 96 -13.19 -5.07 5.41
N ASP A 97 -12.88 -4.11 6.29
CA ASP A 97 -12.67 -2.71 5.92
C ASP A 97 -11.51 -2.54 4.96
N TYR A 98 -10.43 -3.28 5.21
CA TYR A 98 -9.26 -3.25 4.36
C TYR A 98 -9.62 -3.71 2.94
N PHE A 99 -10.34 -4.82 2.79
CA PHE A 99 -10.78 -5.29 1.46
C PHE A 99 -11.78 -4.34 0.80
N ALA A 100 -12.70 -3.73 1.56
CA ALA A 100 -13.63 -2.75 1.03
C ALA A 100 -12.91 -1.56 0.36
N ILE A 101 -11.70 -1.22 0.81
CA ILE A 101 -10.84 -0.19 0.20
C ILE A 101 -9.92 -0.78 -0.87
N ALA A 102 -9.16 -1.82 -0.52
CA ALA A 102 -8.08 -2.41 -1.32
C ALA A 102 -8.59 -3.16 -2.56
N ALA A 103 -9.84 -3.63 -2.54
CA ALA A 103 -10.47 -4.36 -3.63
C ALA A 103 -11.92 -3.87 -3.85
N SER A 104 -12.15 -2.56 -3.70
CA SER A 104 -13.43 -1.93 -4.03
C SER A 104 -13.80 -2.13 -5.49
N GLU A 105 -15.10 -2.13 -5.82
CA GLU A 105 -15.56 -2.28 -7.20
C GLU A 105 -14.96 -1.23 -8.14
N THR A 106 -14.83 0.02 -7.66
CA THR A 106 -14.17 1.10 -8.40
C THR A 106 -12.70 0.76 -8.68
N LYS A 107 -11.95 0.27 -7.68
CA LYS A 107 -10.54 -0.08 -7.87
C LYS A 107 -10.38 -1.28 -8.79
N VAL A 108 -11.25 -2.30 -8.68
CA VAL A 108 -11.28 -3.44 -9.60
C VAL A 108 -11.57 -3.00 -11.03
N ALA A 109 -12.56 -2.13 -11.24
CA ALA A 109 -12.91 -1.61 -12.57
C ALA A 109 -11.75 -0.82 -13.19
N THR A 110 -11.12 0.08 -12.41
CA THR A 110 -9.93 0.83 -12.86
C THR A 110 -8.77 -0.11 -13.16
N GLY A 111 -8.53 -1.12 -12.32
CA GLY A 111 -7.48 -2.12 -12.54
C GLY A 111 -7.68 -2.91 -13.83
N ARG A 112 -8.92 -3.32 -14.14
CA ARG A 112 -9.26 -3.97 -15.42
C ARG A 112 -9.02 -3.03 -16.61
N ALA A 113 -9.41 -1.76 -16.49
CA ALA A 113 -9.16 -0.76 -17.52
C ALA A 113 -7.66 -0.54 -17.76
N MET A 114 -6.85 -0.47 -16.69
CA MET A 114 -5.40 -0.31 -16.78
C MET A 114 -4.70 -1.55 -17.34
N LEU A 115 -5.11 -2.75 -16.92
CA LEU A 115 -4.63 -4.00 -17.49
C LEU A 115 -4.93 -4.09 -19.00
N SER A 116 -6.11 -3.66 -19.42
CA SER A 116 -6.48 -3.60 -20.83
C SER A 116 -5.64 -2.57 -21.59
N ARG A 117 -5.57 -1.33 -21.08
CA ARG A 117 -4.82 -0.22 -21.69
C ARG A 117 -3.34 -0.52 -21.88
N HIS A 118 -2.70 -1.16 -20.90
CA HIS A 118 -1.27 -1.47 -20.90
C HIS A 118 -0.98 -2.95 -21.22
N GLY A 119 -1.94 -3.67 -21.79
CA GLY A 119 -1.86 -5.14 -21.91
C GLY A 119 -0.67 -5.66 -22.71
N ALA A 120 -0.24 -4.96 -23.77
CA ALA A 120 0.94 -5.36 -24.54
C ALA A 120 2.23 -5.24 -23.70
N LEU A 121 2.45 -4.08 -23.09
CA LEU A 121 3.57 -3.83 -22.18
C LEU A 121 3.59 -4.83 -21.02
N LEU A 122 2.46 -5.05 -20.35
CA LEU A 122 2.38 -5.96 -19.21
C LEU A 122 2.67 -7.41 -19.61
N ARG A 123 2.30 -7.85 -20.82
CA ARG A 123 2.68 -9.18 -21.34
C ARG A 123 4.18 -9.28 -21.59
N GLU A 124 4.82 -8.24 -22.13
CA GLU A 124 6.28 -8.21 -22.30
C GLU A 124 7.00 -8.32 -20.94
N ILE A 125 6.52 -7.56 -19.95
CA ILE A 125 7.03 -7.61 -18.58
C ILE A 125 6.83 -9.00 -17.97
N GLU A 126 5.64 -9.59 -18.12
CA GLU A 126 5.33 -10.93 -17.63
C GLU A 126 6.25 -11.99 -18.25
N MET A 127 6.46 -11.96 -19.58
CA MET A 127 7.39 -12.87 -20.26
C MET A 127 8.83 -12.72 -19.74
N ARG A 128 9.26 -11.50 -19.40
CA ARG A 128 10.62 -11.24 -18.93
C ARG A 128 10.85 -11.66 -17.48
N TYR A 129 9.88 -11.45 -16.61
CA TYR A 129 10.06 -11.59 -15.15
C TYR A 129 9.29 -12.75 -14.52
N GLY A 130 8.35 -13.38 -15.25
CA GLY A 130 7.53 -14.50 -14.79
C GLY A 130 6.46 -14.11 -13.77
N VAL A 131 6.15 -12.83 -13.65
CA VAL A 131 5.13 -12.29 -12.73
C VAL A 131 3.88 -11.92 -13.53
N PRO A 132 2.69 -12.47 -13.20
CA PRO A 132 1.48 -12.22 -13.96
C PRO A 132 1.09 -10.75 -14.05
N ALA A 133 0.62 -10.31 -15.22
CA ALA A 133 0.21 -8.93 -15.48
C ALA A 133 -0.80 -8.38 -14.45
N GLN A 134 -1.78 -9.18 -14.04
CA GLN A 134 -2.78 -8.80 -13.04
C GLN A 134 -2.18 -8.58 -11.64
N VAL A 135 -1.09 -9.27 -11.28
CA VAL A 135 -0.41 -9.10 -9.99
C VAL A 135 0.37 -7.78 -9.98
N VAL A 136 1.11 -7.50 -11.06
CA VAL A 136 1.80 -6.21 -11.23
C VAL A 136 0.79 -5.06 -11.21
N THR A 137 -0.33 -5.22 -11.91
CA THR A 137 -1.41 -4.22 -11.95
C THR A 137 -2.07 -4.04 -10.58
N ALA A 138 -2.29 -5.11 -9.81
CA ALA A 138 -2.84 -5.02 -8.46
C ALA A 138 -1.91 -4.24 -7.52
N ILE A 139 -0.61 -4.51 -7.54
CA ILE A 139 0.38 -3.72 -6.76
C ILE A 139 0.36 -2.27 -7.21
N TRP A 140 0.35 -1.98 -8.52
CA TRP A 140 0.27 -0.61 -9.02
C TRP A 140 -0.97 0.15 -8.52
N GLY A 141 -2.11 -0.55 -8.43
CA GLY A 141 -3.34 -0.01 -7.86
C GLY A 141 -3.30 0.22 -6.34
N MET A 142 -2.54 -0.61 -5.62
CA MET A 142 -2.36 -0.51 -4.17
C MET A 142 -1.35 0.58 -3.77
N GLU A 143 -0.26 0.72 -4.53
CA GLU A 143 0.83 1.65 -4.18
C GLU A 143 0.52 3.08 -4.58
N SER A 144 0.04 3.31 -5.80
CA SER A 144 -0.10 4.69 -6.35
C SER A 144 -1.45 4.95 -7.00
N ASN A 145 -2.44 4.09 -6.77
CA ASN A 145 -3.73 4.14 -7.45
C ASN A 145 -3.56 4.25 -8.99
N TYR A 146 -2.73 3.36 -9.53
CA TYR A 146 -2.39 3.32 -10.96
C TYR A 146 -1.70 4.60 -11.45
N GLY A 147 -0.83 5.19 -10.61
CA GLY A 147 -0.11 6.43 -10.92
C GLY A 147 -0.86 7.73 -10.63
N ALA A 148 -2.13 7.69 -10.27
CA ALA A 148 -2.86 8.90 -9.88
C ALA A 148 -2.33 9.54 -8.58
N ARG A 149 -1.67 8.75 -7.72
CA ARG A 149 -1.08 9.17 -6.44
C ARG A 149 0.38 8.73 -6.35
N ARG A 150 1.26 9.31 -7.17
CA ARG A 150 2.72 9.07 -7.12
C ARG A 150 3.43 9.76 -5.94
N GLY A 151 2.74 10.73 -5.33
CA GLY A 151 3.30 11.63 -4.32
C GLY A 151 3.93 12.85 -4.98
N ASP A 152 3.84 13.98 -4.27
CA ASP A 152 4.23 15.31 -4.70
C ASP A 152 5.20 15.97 -3.71
N ILE A 153 5.55 15.27 -2.64
CA ILE A 153 6.46 15.75 -1.59
C ILE A 153 7.90 15.57 -2.07
N PRO A 154 8.77 16.61 -1.98
CA PRO A 154 10.17 16.47 -2.36
C PRO A 154 10.91 15.44 -1.50
N VAL A 155 11.47 14.42 -2.14
CA VAL A 155 12.10 13.28 -1.44
C VAL A 155 13.35 13.72 -0.68
N VAL A 156 14.12 14.67 -1.22
CA VAL A 156 15.29 15.24 -0.51
C VAL A 156 14.86 15.93 0.78
N SER A 157 13.82 16.77 0.73
CA SER A 157 13.30 17.48 1.90
C SER A 157 12.73 16.51 2.95
N SER A 158 11.95 15.51 2.53
CA SER A 158 11.35 14.53 3.45
C SER A 158 12.40 13.65 4.13
N THR A 159 13.31 13.04 3.38
CA THR A 159 14.33 12.13 3.93
C THR A 159 15.37 12.87 4.77
N SER A 160 15.76 14.10 4.41
CA SER A 160 16.64 14.93 5.26
C SER A 160 15.94 15.41 6.53
N THR A 161 14.65 15.76 6.46
CA THR A 161 13.85 16.10 7.65
C THR A 161 13.79 14.92 8.61
N LEU A 162 13.50 13.71 8.11
CA LEU A 162 13.43 12.51 8.96
C LEU A 162 14.80 12.03 9.45
N ALA A 163 15.86 12.30 8.69
CA ALA A 163 17.23 12.04 9.13
C ALA A 163 17.63 12.95 10.30
N PHE A 164 17.17 14.20 10.27
CA PHE A 164 17.42 15.22 11.29
C PHE A 164 16.55 15.08 12.55
N ASP A 165 15.23 14.93 12.40
CA ASP A 165 14.25 15.09 13.49
C ASP A 165 13.20 13.94 13.55
N GLY A 166 13.39 12.91 12.72
CA GLY A 166 12.57 11.70 12.74
C GLY A 166 13.07 10.66 13.74
N ARG A 167 12.20 9.73 14.13
CA ARG A 167 12.51 8.64 15.08
C ARG A 167 13.58 7.66 14.58
N ARG A 168 13.84 7.65 13.27
CA ARG A 168 14.73 6.68 12.60
C ARG A 168 15.82 7.38 11.79
N GLY A 169 16.47 8.40 12.36
CA GLY A 169 17.42 9.27 11.68
C GLY A 169 18.45 8.54 10.80
N ALA A 170 19.17 7.56 11.35
CA ALA A 170 20.18 6.78 10.61
C ALA A 170 19.61 5.97 9.41
N PHE A 171 18.35 5.54 9.48
CA PHE A 171 17.70 4.88 8.36
C PHE A 171 17.41 5.88 7.24
N PHE A 172 16.88 7.05 7.57
CA PHE A 172 16.52 8.07 6.59
C PHE A 172 17.74 8.78 6.00
N GLU A 173 18.84 8.90 6.74
CA GLU A 173 20.11 9.37 6.16
C GLU A 173 20.60 8.43 5.04
N LYS A 174 20.47 7.11 5.21
CA LYS A 174 20.77 6.14 4.15
C LYS A 174 19.83 6.30 2.94
N GLN A 175 18.55 6.56 3.17
CA GLN A 175 17.60 6.81 2.08
C GLN A 175 17.93 8.12 1.35
N LEU A 176 18.33 9.17 2.07
CA LEU A 176 18.75 10.44 1.48
C LEU A 176 20.00 10.27 0.61
N ILE A 177 21.02 9.55 1.08
CA ILE A 177 22.23 9.27 0.28
C ILE A 177 21.85 8.49 -0.98
N ALA A 178 20.99 7.47 -0.86
CA ALA A 178 20.50 6.74 -2.02
C ALA A 178 19.71 7.63 -2.99
N ALA A 179 18.88 8.54 -2.49
CA ALA A 179 18.11 9.51 -3.28
C ALA A 179 19.03 10.46 -4.06
N LEU A 180 20.09 10.96 -3.43
CA LEU A 180 21.11 11.77 -4.10
C LEU A 180 21.85 10.97 -5.18
N GLY A 181 22.12 9.68 -4.93
CA GLY A 181 22.70 8.79 -5.94
C GLY A 181 21.80 8.57 -7.16
N ILE A 182 20.48 8.67 -7.00
CA ILE A 182 19.53 8.62 -8.13
C ILE A 182 19.68 9.89 -8.98
N ILE A 183 19.66 11.07 -8.35
CA ILE A 183 19.85 12.35 -9.05
C ILE A 183 21.21 12.37 -9.76
N GLN A 184 22.27 11.90 -9.10
CA GLN A 184 23.62 11.87 -9.66
C GLN A 184 23.75 10.96 -10.88
N ARG A 185 23.06 9.81 -10.88
CA ARG A 185 23.05 8.91 -12.05
C ARG A 185 22.27 9.52 -13.21
N GLY A 186 21.31 10.39 -12.92
CA GLY A 186 20.55 11.12 -13.92
C GLY A 186 19.21 10.51 -14.28
N ASP A 187 18.64 9.59 -13.50
CA ASP A 187 17.32 8.99 -13.83
C ASP A 187 16.18 9.99 -13.72
N VAL A 188 16.33 10.95 -12.82
CA VAL A 188 15.34 12.00 -12.58
C VAL A 188 16.04 13.24 -12.05
N PRO A 189 15.70 14.45 -12.53
CA PRO A 189 16.21 15.68 -11.94
C PRO A 189 15.67 15.86 -10.52
N ALA A 190 16.42 16.59 -9.68
CA ALA A 190 16.04 16.85 -8.29
C ALA A 190 14.61 17.40 -8.12
N SER A 191 14.18 18.27 -9.04
CA SER A 191 12.84 18.88 -9.04
C SER A 191 11.70 17.90 -9.30
N ARG A 192 11.97 16.73 -9.90
CA ARG A 192 10.97 15.68 -10.15
C ARG A 192 11.11 14.49 -9.19
N LEU A 193 12.13 14.47 -8.32
CA LEU A 193 12.32 13.43 -7.31
C LEU A 193 11.29 13.62 -6.16
N THR A 194 10.08 13.15 -6.42
CA THR A 194 8.90 13.30 -5.56
C THR A 194 8.40 11.95 -5.05
N GLY A 195 7.62 12.00 -3.97
CA GLY A 195 7.09 10.80 -3.33
C GLY A 195 6.17 11.11 -2.16
N SER A 196 5.98 10.11 -1.30
CA SER A 196 5.27 10.23 -0.03
C SER A 196 6.11 10.95 1.03
N TRP A 197 5.47 11.28 2.16
CA TRP A 197 6.12 11.96 3.29
C TRP A 197 7.30 11.16 3.87
N ALA A 198 7.31 9.84 3.67
CA ALA A 198 8.37 8.93 4.11
C ALA A 198 9.40 8.62 3.01
N GLY A 199 9.33 9.31 1.87
CA GLY A 199 10.27 9.14 0.75
C GLY A 199 10.01 7.93 -0.13
N ALA A 200 8.82 7.34 -0.10
CA ALA A 200 8.42 6.29 -1.04
C ALA A 200 8.01 6.93 -2.38
N MET A 201 8.57 6.48 -3.51
CA MET A 201 8.65 7.30 -4.73
C MET A 201 7.80 6.76 -5.89
N GLY A 202 7.20 7.66 -6.66
CA GLY A 202 6.67 7.37 -7.99
C GLY A 202 5.55 6.32 -8.03
N HIS A 203 5.43 5.63 -9.17
CA HIS A 203 4.43 4.60 -9.40
C HIS A 203 4.55 3.40 -8.46
N THR A 204 5.78 3.08 -8.05
CA THR A 204 6.10 1.87 -7.26
C THR A 204 6.08 2.10 -5.77
N GLN A 205 6.11 3.37 -5.33
CA GLN A 205 6.38 3.72 -3.93
C GLN A 205 7.65 3.05 -3.38
N PHE A 206 8.66 2.83 -4.24
CA PHE A 206 9.95 2.36 -3.77
C PHE A 206 10.63 3.42 -2.92
N ILE A 207 11.18 3.00 -1.79
CA ILE A 207 12.18 3.81 -1.08
C ILE A 207 13.48 3.88 -1.91
N PRO A 208 14.31 4.92 -1.76
CA PRO A 208 15.51 5.13 -2.56
C PRO A 208 16.45 3.92 -2.66
N THR A 209 16.71 3.21 -1.57
CA THR A 209 17.59 2.02 -1.62
C THR A 209 16.97 0.86 -2.41
N THR A 210 15.64 0.70 -2.35
CA THR A 210 14.92 -0.30 -3.16
C THR A 210 14.98 0.07 -4.64
N PHE A 211 14.80 1.35 -4.97
CA PHE A 211 14.95 1.84 -6.33
C PHE A 211 16.35 1.56 -6.88
N GLN A 212 17.41 1.90 -6.14
CA GLN A 212 18.77 1.64 -6.60
C GLN A 212 19.01 0.16 -6.92
N ALA A 213 18.51 -0.74 -6.05
CA ALA A 213 18.71 -2.18 -6.19
C ALA A 213 17.83 -2.85 -7.26
N TYR A 214 16.61 -2.35 -7.50
CA TYR A 214 15.60 -3.09 -8.27
C TYR A 214 14.91 -2.32 -9.38
N ALA A 215 15.02 -0.99 -9.44
CA ALA A 215 14.45 -0.27 -10.57
C ALA A 215 15.14 -0.69 -11.87
N VAL A 216 14.38 -0.75 -12.95
CA VAL A 216 14.87 -1.15 -14.27
C VAL A 216 14.55 -0.06 -15.28
N ASP A 217 15.49 0.17 -16.18
CA ASP A 217 15.26 0.89 -17.43
C ASP A 217 14.79 -0.19 -18.42
N PHE A 218 13.48 -0.23 -18.66
CA PHE A 218 12.90 -1.34 -19.42
C PHE A 218 13.08 -1.16 -20.93
N ARG A 219 13.19 0.08 -21.40
CA ARG A 219 13.31 0.43 -22.83
C ARG A 219 14.74 0.73 -23.29
N GLY A 220 15.67 0.90 -22.36
CA GLY A 220 17.08 1.15 -22.63
C GLY A 220 17.38 2.61 -22.99
N ASP A 221 16.58 3.56 -22.51
CA ASP A 221 16.76 5.00 -22.80
C ASP A 221 17.77 5.69 -21.87
N GLY A 222 18.33 4.95 -20.92
CA GLY A 222 19.33 5.41 -19.96
C GLY A 222 18.76 5.86 -18.62
N HIS A 223 17.43 5.87 -18.46
CA HIS A 223 16.76 6.33 -17.25
C HIS A 223 15.87 5.24 -16.65
N ARG A 224 15.80 5.20 -15.32
CA ARG A 224 14.85 4.34 -14.58
C ARG A 224 13.69 5.21 -14.09
N ASP A 225 12.88 5.75 -14.98
CA ASP A 225 11.89 6.79 -14.65
C ASP A 225 10.58 6.17 -14.11
N ILE A 226 10.47 6.06 -12.78
CA ILE A 226 9.25 5.59 -12.12
C ILE A 226 8.25 6.72 -11.78
N TRP A 227 8.48 7.95 -12.24
CA TRP A 227 7.67 9.13 -11.88
C TRP A 227 6.81 9.67 -13.02
N SER A 228 7.24 9.46 -14.27
CA SER A 228 6.58 10.02 -15.45
C SER A 228 5.13 9.53 -15.63
N ASP A 229 4.42 10.06 -16.61
CA ASP A 229 3.09 9.53 -16.98
C ASP A 229 3.17 8.20 -17.74
N ASP A 230 4.33 7.85 -18.30
CA ASP A 230 4.58 6.52 -18.82
C ASP A 230 4.92 5.57 -17.65
N PRO A 231 4.08 4.55 -17.37
CA PRO A 231 4.30 3.67 -16.24
C PRO A 231 5.32 2.55 -16.54
N THR A 232 5.91 2.50 -17.74
CA THR A 232 6.74 1.39 -18.23
C THR A 232 7.79 0.92 -17.22
N ASP A 233 8.67 1.82 -16.77
CA ASP A 233 9.71 1.45 -15.82
C ASP A 233 9.15 1.14 -14.44
N GLY A 234 8.07 1.81 -14.02
CA GLY A 234 7.39 1.51 -12.76
C GLY A 234 6.84 0.08 -12.71
N LEU A 235 6.16 -0.35 -13.78
CA LEU A 235 5.58 -1.68 -13.89
C LEU A 235 6.67 -2.75 -14.01
N ALA A 236 7.68 -2.52 -14.85
CA ALA A 236 8.79 -3.44 -15.02
C ALA A 236 9.62 -3.58 -13.74
N SER A 237 9.83 -2.48 -13.01
CA SER A 237 10.54 -2.46 -11.72
C SER A 237 9.78 -3.24 -10.65
N THR A 238 8.45 -3.12 -10.63
CA THR A 238 7.58 -3.91 -9.74
C THR A 238 7.72 -5.40 -10.02
N ALA A 239 7.64 -5.82 -11.29
CA ALA A 239 7.79 -7.22 -11.67
C ALA A 239 9.21 -7.76 -11.37
N HIS A 240 10.25 -6.98 -11.66
CA HIS A 240 11.63 -7.32 -11.33
C HIS A 240 11.81 -7.51 -9.82
N TYR A 241 11.26 -6.62 -9.00
CA TYR A 241 11.31 -6.71 -7.54
C TYR A 241 10.64 -7.98 -7.02
N LEU A 242 9.43 -8.31 -7.49
CA LEU A 242 8.74 -9.54 -7.11
C LEU A 242 9.51 -10.79 -7.53
N SER A 243 10.04 -10.80 -8.76
CA SER A 243 10.88 -11.89 -9.27
C SER A 243 12.10 -12.12 -8.38
N LYS A 244 12.82 -11.05 -8.00
CA LYS A 244 13.96 -11.11 -7.06
C LYS A 244 13.55 -11.43 -5.62
N SER A 245 12.31 -11.13 -5.25
CA SER A 245 11.71 -11.44 -3.95
C SER A 245 11.26 -12.91 -3.82
N GLY A 246 11.47 -13.71 -4.86
CA GLY A 246 11.17 -15.13 -4.84
C GLY A 246 9.78 -15.46 -5.38
N TRP A 247 9.23 -14.66 -6.29
CA TRP A 247 8.08 -15.11 -7.08
C TRP A 247 8.42 -16.38 -7.89
N ARG A 248 7.49 -17.32 -7.98
CA ARG A 248 7.56 -18.52 -8.84
C ARG A 248 6.49 -18.42 -9.91
N MET A 249 6.93 -18.42 -11.16
CA MET A 249 6.03 -18.48 -12.30
C MET A 249 5.16 -19.74 -12.23
N GLY A 250 3.87 -19.60 -12.52
CA GLY A 250 2.90 -20.70 -12.53
C GLY A 250 2.34 -21.11 -11.17
N GLU A 251 2.91 -20.66 -10.05
CA GLU A 251 2.32 -20.87 -8.72
C GLU A 251 1.36 -19.71 -8.36
N PRO A 252 0.18 -19.97 -7.77
CA PRO A 252 -0.70 -18.92 -7.27
C PRO A 252 -0.11 -18.25 -6.01
N TRP A 253 -0.54 -17.02 -5.72
CA TRP A 253 -0.26 -16.39 -4.42
C TRP A 253 -0.96 -17.14 -3.28
N GLY A 254 -2.20 -17.55 -3.54
CA GLY A 254 -3.11 -18.19 -2.59
C GLY A 254 -4.51 -18.31 -3.19
N LEU A 255 -5.45 -18.79 -2.39
CA LEU A 255 -6.88 -18.85 -2.72
C LEU A 255 -7.73 -18.84 -1.45
N GLU A 256 -8.99 -18.42 -1.58
CA GLU A 256 -9.99 -18.58 -0.53
C GLU A 256 -10.36 -20.07 -0.38
N VAL A 257 -10.46 -20.53 0.86
CA VAL A 257 -10.79 -21.92 1.22
C VAL A 257 -11.94 -22.00 2.21
N ARG A 258 -12.67 -23.11 2.18
CA ARG A 258 -13.60 -23.50 3.26
C ARG A 258 -12.88 -24.44 4.22
N LEU A 259 -12.95 -24.09 5.50
CA LEU A 259 -12.46 -24.92 6.58
C LEU A 259 -13.55 -25.94 6.99
N PRO A 260 -13.20 -27.20 7.30
CA PRO A 260 -14.15 -28.18 7.80
C PRO A 260 -14.66 -27.82 9.19
N ALA A 261 -15.80 -28.40 9.59
CA ALA A 261 -16.29 -28.29 10.96
C ALA A 261 -15.22 -28.82 11.95
N GLY A 262 -15.01 -28.09 13.05
CA GLY A 262 -14.00 -28.46 14.05
C GLY A 262 -12.55 -28.18 13.66
N PHE A 263 -12.30 -27.43 12.57
CA PHE A 263 -10.93 -27.03 12.20
C PHE A 263 -10.23 -26.30 13.36
N SER A 264 -9.01 -26.73 13.68
CA SER A 264 -8.26 -26.18 14.80
C SER A 264 -7.64 -24.82 14.47
N ALA A 265 -7.97 -23.79 15.24
CA ALA A 265 -7.36 -22.46 15.11
C ALA A 265 -5.82 -22.50 15.27
N ALA A 266 -5.27 -23.48 16.00
CA ALA A 266 -3.83 -23.68 16.15
C ALA A 266 -3.11 -24.05 14.84
N GLN A 267 -3.87 -24.44 13.81
CA GLN A 267 -3.34 -24.76 12.47
C GLN A 267 -3.38 -23.55 11.52
N THR A 268 -3.72 -22.36 12.03
CA THR A 268 -3.66 -21.11 11.27
C THR A 268 -2.35 -20.36 11.49
N GLY A 269 -1.99 -19.50 10.54
CA GLY A 269 -0.79 -18.66 10.55
C GLY A 269 0.30 -19.14 9.59
N ARG A 270 1.20 -18.24 9.18
CA ARG A 270 2.27 -18.52 8.20
C ARG A 270 3.28 -19.61 8.61
N GLY A 271 3.25 -20.07 9.84
CA GLY A 271 4.09 -21.16 10.36
C GLY A 271 3.53 -22.56 10.11
N THR A 272 2.32 -22.71 9.59
CA THR A 272 1.62 -24.01 9.51
C THR A 272 1.71 -24.68 8.13
N THR A 273 2.82 -24.45 7.43
CA THR A 273 2.99 -24.92 6.03
C THR A 273 2.89 -26.43 5.90
N ARG A 274 1.99 -26.91 5.03
CA ARG A 274 1.79 -28.33 4.69
C ARG A 274 1.11 -28.51 3.34
N SER A 275 1.12 -29.73 2.82
CA SER A 275 0.54 -30.10 1.51
C SER A 275 -0.73 -30.95 1.60
N ASP A 276 -1.05 -31.51 2.75
CA ASP A 276 -2.14 -32.47 2.99
C ASP A 276 -3.42 -31.81 3.53
N TRP A 277 -3.60 -30.50 3.35
CA TRP A 277 -4.81 -29.77 3.76
C TRP A 277 -6.10 -30.39 3.22
N GLY A 278 -6.07 -30.91 1.99
CA GLY A 278 -7.22 -31.58 1.40
C GLY A 278 -7.63 -32.84 2.16
N THR A 279 -6.67 -33.62 2.64
CA THR A 279 -6.91 -34.82 3.48
C THR A 279 -7.56 -34.44 4.80
N MET A 280 -7.31 -33.22 5.29
CA MET A 280 -7.93 -32.68 6.50
C MET A 280 -9.31 -32.10 6.26
N GLY A 281 -9.84 -32.15 5.04
CA GLY A 281 -11.18 -31.65 4.71
C GLY A 281 -11.23 -30.18 4.28
N VAL A 282 -10.09 -29.52 4.08
CA VAL A 282 -10.05 -28.16 3.51
C VAL A 282 -10.37 -28.22 2.02
N THR A 283 -11.23 -27.32 1.54
CA THR A 283 -11.65 -27.26 0.14
C THR A 283 -11.56 -25.85 -0.43
N ALA A 284 -11.44 -25.70 -1.74
CA ALA A 284 -11.48 -24.38 -2.37
C ALA A 284 -12.87 -23.73 -2.19
N ALA A 285 -12.93 -22.45 -1.85
CA ALA A 285 -14.21 -21.76 -1.66
C ALA A 285 -15.00 -21.59 -2.97
N SER A 286 -14.31 -21.54 -4.11
CA SER A 286 -14.91 -21.61 -5.45
C SER A 286 -15.44 -22.99 -5.83
N GLY A 287 -15.19 -24.02 -5.02
CA GLY A 287 -15.33 -25.42 -5.42
C GLY A 287 -14.10 -25.95 -6.16
N GLY A 288 -14.03 -27.27 -6.32
CA GLY A 288 -12.89 -27.96 -6.94
C GLY A 288 -11.81 -28.43 -5.94
N ARG A 289 -10.73 -28.98 -6.49
CA ARG A 289 -9.58 -29.49 -5.72
C ARG A 289 -8.61 -28.36 -5.37
N LEU A 290 -7.94 -28.48 -4.22
CA LEU A 290 -6.84 -27.61 -3.86
C LEU A 290 -5.64 -27.84 -4.81
N PRO A 291 -4.84 -26.82 -5.11
CA PRO A 291 -3.55 -27.01 -5.78
C PRO A 291 -2.67 -27.99 -5.00
N SER A 292 -1.94 -28.86 -5.70
CA SER A 292 -0.96 -29.79 -5.11
C SER A 292 0.34 -29.07 -4.71
N LEU A 293 0.21 -28.05 -3.85
CA LEU A 293 1.29 -27.19 -3.37
C LEU A 293 1.27 -27.12 -1.84
N SER A 294 2.45 -26.97 -1.24
CA SER A 294 2.55 -26.70 0.21
C SER A 294 2.23 -25.24 0.50
N GLY A 295 1.34 -25.01 1.46
CA GLY A 295 0.93 -23.66 1.86
C GLY A 295 0.49 -23.59 3.31
N SER A 296 0.22 -22.38 3.79
CA SER A 296 -0.30 -22.12 5.15
C SER A 296 -1.73 -21.62 5.09
N ILE A 297 -2.53 -21.91 6.12
CA ILE A 297 -3.88 -21.35 6.25
C ILE A 297 -3.85 -20.06 7.06
N LEU A 298 -4.42 -19.00 6.53
CA LEU A 298 -4.68 -17.76 7.24
C LEU A 298 -6.18 -17.61 7.49
N ALA A 299 -6.56 -17.27 8.72
CA ALA A 299 -7.94 -16.94 9.08
C ALA A 299 -7.95 -15.63 9.90
N PRO A 300 -7.70 -14.47 9.27
CA PRO A 300 -7.41 -13.24 10.02
C PRO A 300 -8.61 -12.65 10.77
N ALA A 301 -9.83 -13.07 10.42
CA ALA A 301 -11.07 -12.75 11.13
C ALA A 301 -11.56 -13.92 12.01
N GLY A 302 -10.68 -14.87 12.32
CA GLY A 302 -11.01 -16.12 12.98
C GLY A 302 -11.55 -17.19 12.01
N ILE A 303 -11.64 -18.43 12.49
CA ILE A 303 -12.06 -19.60 11.69
C ILE A 303 -13.53 -19.55 11.22
N GLY A 304 -14.34 -18.64 11.77
CA GLY A 304 -15.71 -18.38 11.32
C GLY A 304 -15.84 -17.34 10.21
N GLY A 305 -14.75 -16.64 9.88
CA GLY A 305 -14.69 -15.71 8.75
C GLY A 305 -14.01 -16.32 7.51
N PRO A 306 -13.70 -15.51 6.49
CA PRO A 306 -12.97 -15.97 5.32
C PRO A 306 -11.58 -16.50 5.69
N ALA A 307 -11.23 -17.67 5.12
CA ALA A 307 -9.94 -18.30 5.27
C ALA A 307 -9.22 -18.43 3.93
N PHE A 308 -7.89 -18.40 3.96
CA PHE A 308 -7.06 -18.39 2.76
C PHE A 308 -5.95 -19.42 2.89
N LEU A 309 -5.78 -20.26 1.88
CA LEU A 309 -4.58 -21.06 1.71
C LEU A 309 -3.57 -20.24 0.91
N VAL A 310 -2.48 -19.82 1.54
CA VAL A 310 -1.43 -18.99 0.93
C VAL A 310 -0.18 -19.81 0.65
N PHE A 311 0.48 -19.53 -0.48
CA PHE A 311 1.66 -20.23 -0.95
C PHE A 311 2.89 -19.32 -0.94
N ARG A 312 4.00 -19.80 -1.52
CA ARG A 312 5.28 -19.08 -1.56
C ARG A 312 5.14 -17.66 -2.17
N ASN A 313 4.32 -17.49 -3.20
CA ASN A 313 4.15 -16.21 -3.88
C ASN A 313 3.48 -15.14 -3.01
N PHE A 314 2.67 -15.54 -2.01
CA PHE A 314 2.23 -14.61 -0.97
C PHE A 314 3.41 -14.03 -0.19
N GLY A 315 4.42 -14.86 0.12
CA GLY A 315 5.66 -14.42 0.73
C GLY A 315 6.42 -13.39 -0.12
N ALA A 316 6.41 -13.53 -1.45
CA ALA A 316 7.02 -12.55 -2.36
C ALA A 316 6.29 -11.20 -2.33
N ILE A 317 4.94 -11.20 -2.28
CA ILE A 317 4.13 -9.98 -2.11
C ILE A 317 4.46 -9.30 -0.77
N LEU A 318 4.63 -10.07 0.31
CA LEU A 318 4.97 -9.53 1.63
C LEU A 318 6.37 -8.92 1.71
N ARG A 319 7.25 -9.16 0.74
CA ARG A 319 8.53 -8.42 0.64
C ARG A 319 8.30 -6.97 0.22
N TYR A 320 7.25 -6.72 -0.57
CA TYR A 320 6.85 -5.36 -0.96
C TYR A 320 6.33 -4.59 0.26
N ASN A 321 5.36 -5.16 0.98
CA ASN A 321 4.88 -4.66 2.26
C ASN A 321 4.58 -5.83 3.22
N ASN A 322 5.26 -5.89 4.36
CA ASN A 322 5.19 -7.03 5.30
C ASN A 322 3.95 -6.98 6.22
N ALA A 323 2.78 -6.69 5.65
CA ALA A 323 1.49 -6.73 6.34
C ALA A 323 0.58 -7.79 5.68
N GLU A 324 0.04 -8.72 6.47
CA GLU A 324 -0.79 -9.81 5.94
C GLU A 324 -2.05 -9.30 5.24
N LYS A 325 -2.69 -8.25 5.78
CA LYS A 325 -3.84 -7.59 5.14
C LYS A 325 -3.47 -7.05 3.77
N TYR A 326 -2.30 -6.42 3.63
CA TYR A 326 -1.79 -5.96 2.34
C TYR A 326 -1.59 -7.13 1.37
N GLY A 327 -0.92 -8.20 1.81
CA GLY A 327 -0.68 -9.36 0.95
C GLY A 327 -1.99 -9.98 0.46
N LEU A 328 -2.98 -10.09 1.34
CA LEU A 328 -4.31 -10.60 1.00
C LEU A 328 -5.03 -9.63 0.06
N GLY A 329 -4.92 -8.32 0.31
CA GLY A 329 -5.48 -7.26 -0.53
C GLY A 329 -4.96 -7.29 -1.96
N VAL A 330 -3.63 -7.35 -2.14
CA VAL A 330 -2.99 -7.49 -3.45
C VAL A 330 -3.43 -8.78 -4.13
N GLY A 331 -3.39 -9.90 -3.43
CA GLY A 331 -3.83 -11.20 -3.95
C GLY A 331 -5.27 -11.16 -4.44
N HIS A 332 -6.20 -10.76 -3.56
CA HIS A 332 -7.61 -10.66 -3.88
C HIS A 332 -7.89 -9.66 -5.01
N LEU A 333 -7.30 -8.46 -4.98
CA LEU A 333 -7.43 -7.48 -6.06
C LEU A 333 -6.92 -8.05 -7.39
N SER A 334 -5.80 -8.80 -7.39
CA SER A 334 -5.27 -9.42 -8.61
C SER A 334 -6.23 -10.46 -9.20
N ASP A 335 -6.85 -11.29 -8.35
CA ASP A 335 -7.85 -12.27 -8.79
C ASP A 335 -9.09 -11.57 -9.34
N ARG A 336 -9.57 -10.52 -8.65
CA ARG A 336 -10.72 -9.71 -9.08
C ARG A 336 -10.46 -9.04 -10.43
N ILE A 337 -9.26 -8.48 -10.64
CA ILE A 337 -8.84 -7.89 -11.93
C ILE A 337 -8.84 -8.97 -13.01
N ALA A 338 -8.35 -10.18 -12.71
CA ALA A 338 -8.35 -11.32 -13.65
C ALA A 338 -9.75 -11.91 -13.93
N GLY A 339 -10.81 -11.43 -13.28
CA GLY A 339 -12.18 -11.84 -13.56
C GLY A 339 -12.85 -12.64 -12.45
N ALA A 340 -12.17 -12.92 -11.33
CA ALA A 340 -12.79 -13.55 -10.18
C ALA A 340 -13.88 -12.65 -9.56
N GLY A 341 -14.86 -13.30 -8.93
CA GLY A 341 -15.89 -12.63 -8.14
C GLY A 341 -15.40 -12.20 -6.74
N PRO A 342 -16.26 -11.56 -5.93
CA PRO A 342 -15.95 -11.26 -4.53
C PRO A 342 -15.71 -12.54 -3.72
N LEU A 343 -15.21 -12.38 -2.49
CA LEU A 343 -15.09 -13.47 -1.52
C LEU A 343 -16.42 -14.20 -1.33
N ARG A 344 -16.34 -15.51 -1.09
CA ARG A 344 -17.51 -16.36 -0.86
C ARG A 344 -17.91 -16.41 0.61
N GLY A 345 -16.94 -16.29 1.52
CA GLY A 345 -17.18 -16.19 2.95
C GLY A 345 -17.67 -14.81 3.36
N THR A 346 -18.37 -14.77 4.49
CA THR A 346 -18.85 -13.53 5.13
C THR A 346 -18.00 -13.24 6.36
N PHE A 347 -17.83 -11.96 6.68
CA PHE A 347 -17.21 -11.55 7.93
C PHE A 347 -18.23 -11.56 9.08
N PRO A 348 -17.80 -11.81 10.32
CA PRO A 348 -18.66 -11.61 11.48
C PRO A 348 -19.02 -10.12 11.63
N PRO A 349 -20.11 -9.78 12.36
CA PRO A 349 -20.41 -8.40 12.70
C PRO A 349 -19.22 -7.69 13.35
N ASP A 350 -19.10 -6.39 13.09
CA ASP A 350 -18.05 -5.55 13.65
C ASP A 350 -18.22 -5.33 15.17
N GLN A 351 -17.34 -4.53 15.77
CA GLN A 351 -17.37 -4.21 17.20
C GLN A 351 -18.67 -3.50 17.67
N TYR A 352 -19.44 -2.94 16.74
CA TYR A 352 -20.73 -2.29 17.02
C TYR A 352 -21.92 -3.22 16.70
N GLY A 353 -21.65 -4.47 16.33
CA GLY A 353 -22.65 -5.46 15.94
C GLY A 353 -23.22 -5.23 14.54
N PHE A 354 -22.53 -4.49 13.67
CA PHE A 354 -22.96 -4.27 12.30
C PHE A 354 -22.35 -5.27 11.33
N THR A 355 -23.19 -5.81 10.44
CA THR A 355 -22.71 -6.41 9.19
C THR A 355 -22.29 -5.31 8.22
N LYS A 356 -21.51 -5.65 7.18
CA LYS A 356 -21.20 -4.67 6.11
C LYS A 356 -22.44 -4.02 5.51
N ASP A 357 -23.50 -4.78 5.29
CA ASP A 357 -24.74 -4.26 4.72
C ASP A 357 -25.40 -3.23 5.65
N ASP A 358 -25.40 -3.49 6.96
CA ASP A 358 -25.90 -2.50 7.92
C ASP A 358 -25.06 -1.20 7.90
N ARG A 359 -23.73 -1.32 7.70
CA ARG A 359 -22.83 -0.15 7.65
C ARG A 359 -23.07 0.70 6.41
N VAL A 360 -23.23 0.05 5.26
CA VAL A 360 -23.62 0.69 4.00
C VAL A 360 -24.98 1.36 4.14
N GLU A 361 -25.93 0.70 4.80
CA GLU A 361 -27.26 1.27 5.04
C GLU A 361 -27.19 2.52 5.94
N LEU A 362 -26.43 2.48 7.03
CA LEU A 362 -26.22 3.63 7.91
C LEU A 362 -25.65 4.83 7.14
N GLN A 363 -24.60 4.63 6.35
CA GLN A 363 -24.02 5.68 5.51
C GLN A 363 -25.02 6.21 4.48
N THR A 364 -25.80 5.32 3.85
CA THR A 364 -26.84 5.69 2.88
C THR A 364 -27.93 6.55 3.53
N LEU A 365 -28.41 6.17 4.71
CA LEU A 365 -29.47 6.88 5.42
C LEU A 365 -29.01 8.23 5.98
N LEU A 366 -27.74 8.35 6.39
CA LEU A 366 -27.14 9.64 6.73
C LEU A 366 -26.98 10.52 5.49
N SER A 367 -26.57 9.95 4.36
CA SER A 367 -26.44 10.70 3.11
C SER A 367 -27.77 11.27 2.65
N ARG A 368 -28.85 10.49 2.75
CA ARG A 368 -30.23 10.95 2.48
C ARG A 368 -30.70 12.07 3.40
N ARG A 369 -30.06 12.24 4.56
CA ARG A 369 -30.32 13.32 5.52
C ARG A 369 -29.42 14.55 5.34
N GLY A 370 -28.66 14.60 4.25
CA GLY A 370 -27.87 15.76 3.84
C GLY A 370 -26.42 15.76 4.34
N PHE A 371 -25.93 14.68 4.93
CA PHE A 371 -24.52 14.57 5.32
C PHE A 371 -23.67 14.04 4.15
N ASP A 372 -22.55 14.67 3.83
CA ASP A 372 -21.65 14.18 2.77
C ASP A 372 -20.70 13.08 3.29
N LEU A 373 -21.04 11.83 2.99
CA LEU A 373 -20.19 10.67 3.25
C LEU A 373 -19.45 10.17 2.00
N GLY A 374 -19.73 10.74 0.82
CA GLY A 374 -19.33 10.14 -0.45
C GLY A 374 -20.10 8.85 -0.77
N THR A 375 -19.44 7.91 -1.45
CA THR A 375 -20.04 6.61 -1.80
C THR A 375 -20.11 5.71 -0.57
N PRO A 376 -21.30 5.21 -0.18
CA PRO A 376 -21.41 4.22 0.89
C PRO A 376 -20.60 2.97 0.57
N ASP A 377 -19.57 2.70 1.37
CA ASP A 377 -18.59 1.62 1.20
C ASP A 377 -18.57 0.63 2.38
N GLY A 378 -19.31 0.93 3.44
CA GLY A 378 -19.37 0.17 4.68
C GLY A 378 -18.18 0.42 5.61
N VAL A 379 -17.26 1.32 5.26
CA VAL A 379 -16.09 1.64 6.07
C VAL A 379 -16.38 2.85 6.95
N PHE A 380 -16.36 2.62 8.26
CA PHE A 380 -16.51 3.71 9.23
C PHE A 380 -15.17 4.42 9.43
N GLY A 381 -15.05 5.60 8.84
CA GLY A 381 -13.90 6.51 9.01
C GLY A 381 -14.33 7.89 9.50
N SER A 382 -13.42 8.86 9.43
CA SER A 382 -13.63 10.23 9.93
C SER A 382 -14.86 10.93 9.34
N LYS A 383 -15.18 10.70 8.06
CA LYS A 383 -16.41 11.23 7.45
C LYS A 383 -17.67 10.64 8.08
N THR A 384 -17.67 9.33 8.35
CA THR A 384 -18.80 8.68 9.04
C THR A 384 -18.92 9.19 10.47
N GLU A 385 -17.82 9.28 11.20
CA GLU A 385 -17.80 9.82 12.56
C GLU A 385 -18.31 11.26 12.62
N ALA A 386 -17.86 12.11 11.69
CA ALA A 386 -18.32 13.50 11.57
C ALA A 386 -19.82 13.56 11.23
N ALA A 387 -20.29 12.76 10.28
CA ALA A 387 -21.70 12.70 9.91
C ALA A 387 -22.58 12.20 11.06
N VAL A 388 -22.13 11.18 11.79
CA VAL A 388 -22.81 10.68 12.99
C VAL A 388 -22.87 11.75 14.08
N SER A 389 -21.75 12.42 14.34
CA SER A 389 -21.68 13.51 15.33
C SER A 389 -22.64 14.64 14.97
N ALA A 390 -22.65 15.06 13.70
CA ALA A 390 -23.50 16.12 13.21
C ALA A 390 -24.99 15.74 13.25
N TYR A 391 -25.32 14.49 12.90
CA TYR A 391 -26.68 13.97 13.05
C TYR A 391 -27.13 13.94 14.51
N GLN A 392 -26.30 13.41 15.41
CA GLN A 392 -26.60 13.38 16.84
C GLN A 392 -26.87 14.78 17.39
N ALA A 393 -26.01 15.74 17.06
CA ALA A 393 -26.19 17.13 17.47
C ALA A 393 -27.51 17.72 16.94
N ARG A 394 -27.83 17.48 15.67
CA ARG A 394 -29.06 17.98 15.04
C ARG A 394 -30.33 17.43 15.67
N GLU A 395 -30.32 16.16 16.07
CA GLU A 395 -31.48 15.48 16.69
C GLU A 395 -31.52 15.61 18.23
N GLY A 396 -30.67 16.46 18.82
CA GLY A 396 -30.63 16.68 20.27
C GLY A 396 -30.15 15.47 21.08
N LEU A 397 -29.32 14.61 20.50
CA LEU A 397 -28.76 13.42 21.13
C LEU A 397 -27.39 13.70 21.75
N ALA A 398 -26.95 12.80 22.63
CA ALA A 398 -25.55 12.81 23.07
C ALA A 398 -24.62 12.63 21.85
N VAL A 399 -23.71 13.60 21.66
CA VAL A 399 -22.76 13.60 20.55
C VAL A 399 -21.58 12.70 20.91
N THR A 400 -21.61 11.47 20.40
CA THR A 400 -20.54 10.48 20.60
C THR A 400 -19.67 10.31 19.38
N GLY A 401 -20.17 10.66 18.18
CA GLY A 401 -19.55 10.34 16.90
C GLY A 401 -19.53 8.85 16.56
N GLN A 402 -20.02 7.99 17.46
CA GLN A 402 -19.98 6.54 17.32
C GLN A 402 -21.26 6.00 16.68
N PRO A 403 -21.15 5.21 15.59
CA PRO A 403 -22.26 4.44 15.06
C PRO A 403 -22.85 3.48 16.12
N SER A 404 -24.16 3.22 16.06
CA SER A 404 -24.82 2.25 16.94
C SER A 404 -26.06 1.65 16.30
N ARG A 405 -26.44 0.42 16.68
CA ARG A 405 -27.68 -0.22 16.19
C ARG A 405 -28.91 0.65 16.46
N ALA A 406 -28.96 1.30 17.63
CA ALA A 406 -30.04 2.24 17.96
C ALA A 406 -30.09 3.45 17.02
N LEU A 407 -28.92 3.98 16.61
CA LEU A 407 -28.84 5.04 15.62
C LEU A 407 -29.36 4.57 14.25
N LEU A 408 -28.95 3.38 13.78
CA LEU A 408 -29.46 2.82 12.53
C LEU A 408 -30.97 2.63 12.57
N GLU A 409 -31.51 2.07 13.64
CA GLU A 409 -32.96 1.91 13.84
C GLU A 409 -33.70 3.25 13.85
N ARG A 410 -33.15 4.29 14.47
CA ARG A 410 -33.72 5.63 14.39
C ARG A 410 -33.71 6.16 12.97
N LEU A 411 -32.59 6.02 12.25
CA LEU A 411 -32.46 6.44 10.86
C LEU A 411 -33.46 5.72 9.93
N ARG A 412 -33.86 4.48 10.24
CA ARG A 412 -34.88 3.73 9.50
C ARG A 412 -36.30 4.25 9.71
N ARG A 413 -36.60 4.83 10.88
CA ARG A 413 -37.96 5.26 11.28
C ARG A 413 -38.38 6.63 10.75
N GLY A 414 -37.43 7.43 10.27
CA GLY A 414 -37.66 8.81 9.80
C GLY A 414 -37.17 9.82 10.82
#